data_AF-A0A536I6Q7-F1
#
_entry.id   AF-A0A536I6Q7-F1
#
_cell.length_a   1.000
_cell.length_b   1.000
_cell.length_c   1.000
_cell.angle_alpha   90.00
_cell.angle_beta   90.00
_cell.angle_gamma   90.00
#
_symmetry.space_group_name_H-M   'P 1'
#
loop_
_entity.id
_entity.type
_entity.pdbx_description
1 polymer ?
#
loop_
_entity_poly.entity_id
_entity_poly.type
_entity_poly.pdbx_seq_one_letter_code
_entity_poly.pdbx_strand_id
1 'polypeptide(L)'
;MATTIERAAPATPVVTVPDSFNIADYLVDRHSREGHGDRTAILCGDESVTYGELADRSNRLANGLRALGVRREERVLLLLLDTPAFAYSFFGAQKIGAVPIPT
;
A
#
# COMPACT_ATOMS: atom_id res chain seq x y z
N MET A 1 15.93 51.59 -8.22
CA MET A 1 15.91 50.91 -6.90
C MET A 1 15.02 49.68 -7.03
N ALA A 2 15.57 48.47 -6.90
CA ALA A 2 14.81 47.23 -6.97
C ALA A 2 14.28 46.89 -5.57
N THR A 3 12.97 46.76 -5.43
CA THR A 3 12.31 46.34 -4.20
C THR A 3 12.38 44.81 -4.09
N THR A 4 13.22 44.31 -3.19
CA THR A 4 13.24 42.89 -2.82
C THR A 4 11.97 42.56 -2.07
N ILE A 5 11.12 41.71 -2.65
CA ILE A 5 10.00 41.09 -1.92
C ILE A 5 10.55 39.86 -1.21
N GLU A 6 10.69 39.92 0.12
CA GLU A 6 10.96 38.75 0.96
C GLU A 6 9.77 37.80 0.89
N ARG A 7 9.98 36.62 0.31
CA ARG A 7 8.99 35.55 0.29
C ARG A 7 9.11 34.77 1.60
N ALA A 8 8.13 34.92 2.50
CA ALA A 8 8.04 34.11 3.70
C ALA A 8 8.03 32.61 3.33
N ALA A 9 8.81 31.81 4.05
CA ALA A 9 8.80 30.36 3.86
C ALA A 9 7.40 29.81 4.20
N PRO A 10 6.83 28.91 3.39
CA PRO A 10 5.54 28.32 3.70
C PRO A 10 5.63 27.58 5.05
N ALA A 11 4.63 27.76 5.91
CA ALA A 11 4.52 27.03 7.16
C ALA A 11 4.55 25.52 6.89
N THR A 12 5.34 24.78 7.66
CA THR A 12 5.43 23.32 7.51
C THR A 12 4.05 22.71 7.79
N PRO A 13 3.47 21.95 6.84
CA PRO A 13 2.19 21.30 7.08
C PRO A 13 2.36 20.26 8.20
N VAL A 14 1.53 20.37 9.24
CA VAL A 14 1.45 19.38 10.31
C VAL A 14 0.51 18.27 9.85
N VAL A 15 1.05 17.09 9.57
CA VAL A 15 0.26 15.89 9.25
C VAL A 15 0.01 15.12 10.53
N THR A 16 -1.26 14.85 10.84
CA THR A 16 -1.64 14.00 11.98
C THR A 16 -1.82 12.56 11.48
N VAL A 17 -1.07 11.62 12.06
CA VAL A 17 -1.19 10.18 11.78
C VAL A 17 -1.86 9.51 12.98
N PRO A 18 -2.85 8.62 12.80
CA PRO A 18 -3.47 7.90 13.90
C PRO A 18 -2.47 6.99 14.63
N ASP A 19 -2.68 6.79 15.95
CA ASP A 19 -1.87 5.88 16.78
C ASP A 19 -1.88 4.42 16.26
N SER A 20 -2.97 4.03 15.60
CA SER A 20 -3.10 2.74 14.92
C SER A 20 -3.34 2.97 13.44
N PHE A 21 -2.39 2.54 12.61
CA PHE A 21 -2.44 2.73 11.17
C PHE A 21 -1.93 1.49 10.44
N ASN A 22 -2.58 1.15 9.33
CA ASN A 22 -2.10 0.16 8.39
C ASN A 22 -2.05 0.77 6.99
N ILE A 23 -0.86 0.79 6.38
CA ILE A 23 -0.68 1.41 5.07
C ILE A 23 -1.42 0.68 3.94
N ALA A 24 -1.56 -0.66 4.03
CA ALA A 24 -2.29 -1.43 3.04
C ALA A 24 -3.80 -1.18 3.14
N ASP A 25 -4.33 -0.93 4.34
CA ASP A 25 -5.72 -0.48 4.48
C ASP A 25 -5.94 0.88 3.79
N TYR A 26 -5.06 1.84 4.06
CA TYR A 26 -5.16 3.18 3.51
C TYR A 26 -4.94 3.21 1.99
N LEU A 27 -4.02 2.42 1.44
CA LEU A 27 -3.72 2.46 0.00
C LEU A 27 -4.58 1.51 -0.83
N VAL A 28 -5.20 0.49 -0.21
CA VAL A 28 -5.94 -0.56 -0.93
C VAL A 28 -7.38 -0.66 -0.43
N ASP A 29 -7.58 -1.08 0.82
CA ASP A 29 -8.91 -1.51 1.29
C ASP A 29 -9.93 -0.37 1.40
N ARG A 30 -9.47 0.85 1.72
CA ARG A 30 -10.37 2.01 1.80
C ARG A 30 -11.11 2.23 0.49
N HIS A 31 -10.47 1.98 -0.65
CA HIS A 31 -11.05 2.28 -1.95
C HIS A 31 -12.27 1.42 -2.21
N SER A 32 -12.26 0.16 -1.78
CA SER A 32 -13.44 -0.71 -1.82
C SER A 32 -14.57 -0.19 -0.92
N ARG A 33 -14.25 0.27 0.30
CA ARG A 33 -15.25 0.84 1.23
C ARG A 33 -15.84 2.17 0.76
N GLU A 34 -15.07 2.94 0.00
CA GLU A 34 -15.45 4.23 -0.58
C GLU A 34 -16.16 4.10 -1.94
N GLY A 35 -16.45 2.88 -2.40
CA GLY A 35 -17.14 2.63 -3.68
C GLY A 35 -16.24 2.83 -4.91
N HIS A 36 -14.94 2.74 -4.73
CA HIS A 36 -13.92 2.82 -5.79
C HIS A 36 -13.34 1.45 -6.17
N GLY A 37 -13.96 0.36 -5.72
CA GLY A 37 -13.49 -1.00 -5.97
C GLY A 37 -13.27 -1.31 -7.45
N ASP A 38 -14.19 -0.88 -8.33
CA ASP A 38 -14.11 -1.16 -9.78
C ASP A 38 -13.11 -0.27 -10.53
N ARG A 39 -12.47 0.71 -9.86
CA ARG A 39 -11.45 1.54 -10.49
C ARG A 39 -10.16 0.75 -10.66
N THR A 40 -9.52 0.90 -11.82
CA THR A 40 -8.19 0.33 -12.08
C THR A 40 -7.15 0.92 -11.13
N ALA A 41 -6.45 0.06 -10.40
CA ALA A 41 -5.36 0.39 -9.50
C ALA A 41 -3.98 0.14 -10.13
N ILE A 42 -3.86 -0.92 -10.94
CA ILE A 42 -2.59 -1.33 -11.57
C ILE A 42 -2.84 -1.59 -13.06
N LEU A 43 -1.95 -1.07 -13.89
CA LEU A 43 -1.80 -1.44 -15.30
C LEU A 43 -0.46 -2.15 -15.47
N CYS A 44 -0.46 -3.36 -16.02
CA CYS A 44 0.75 -4.14 -16.26
C CYS A 44 0.66 -4.86 -17.62
N GLY A 45 1.26 -4.27 -18.65
CA GLY A 45 1.06 -4.73 -20.02
C GLY A 45 -0.42 -4.70 -20.40
N ASP A 46 -0.95 -5.85 -20.82
CA ASP A 46 -2.36 -6.02 -21.17
C ASP A 46 -3.26 -6.36 -19.97
N GLU A 47 -2.69 -6.56 -18.77
CA GLU A 47 -3.45 -6.78 -17.54
C GLU A 47 -3.84 -5.44 -16.88
N SER A 48 -5.12 -5.32 -16.53
CA SER A 48 -5.62 -4.28 -15.64
C SER A 48 -6.15 -4.92 -14.36
N VAL A 49 -5.79 -4.37 -13.21
CA VAL A 49 -6.23 -4.85 -11.91
C VAL A 49 -6.99 -3.74 -11.21
N THR A 50 -8.22 -4.02 -10.81
CA THR A 50 -9.06 -3.09 -10.05
C THR A 50 -8.66 -3.03 -8.57
N TYR A 51 -9.09 -2.00 -7.85
CA TYR A 51 -8.88 -1.92 -6.40
C TYR A 51 -9.53 -3.09 -5.64
N GLY A 52 -10.70 -3.54 -6.09
CA GLY A 52 -11.38 -4.71 -5.53
C GLY A 52 -10.54 -5.98 -5.69
N GLU A 53 -10.03 -6.24 -6.90
CA GLU A 53 -9.16 -7.39 -7.15
C GLU A 53 -7.83 -7.29 -6.40
N LEU A 54 -7.24 -6.09 -6.30
CA LEU A 54 -6.03 -5.87 -5.52
C LEU A 54 -6.26 -6.17 -4.03
N ALA A 55 -7.39 -5.70 -3.46
CA ALA A 55 -7.78 -5.99 -2.09
C ALA A 55 -7.97 -7.50 -1.87
N ASP A 56 -8.70 -8.17 -2.76
CA ASP A 56 -8.97 -9.60 -2.67
C ASP A 56 -7.69 -10.44 -2.75
N ARG A 57 -6.85 -10.18 -3.76
CA ARG A 57 -5.62 -10.96 -4.00
C ARG A 57 -4.60 -10.74 -2.87
N SER A 58 -4.46 -9.52 -2.36
CA SER A 58 -3.61 -9.23 -1.20
C SER A 58 -4.17 -9.82 0.10
N ASN A 59 -5.50 -9.86 0.29
CA ASN A 59 -6.15 -10.55 1.41
C ASN A 59 -5.90 -12.05 1.38
N ARG A 60 -5.94 -12.70 0.20
CA ARG A 60 -5.60 -14.12 0.07
C ARG A 60 -4.17 -14.39 0.52
N LEU A 61 -3.22 -13.55 0.09
CA LEU A 61 -1.83 -13.69 0.52
C LEU A 61 -1.66 -13.46 2.03
N ALA A 62 -2.27 -12.41 2.59
CA ALA A 62 -2.29 -12.13 4.03
C ALA A 62 -2.77 -13.35 4.84
N ASN A 63 -3.88 -13.97 4.41
CA ASN A 63 -4.43 -15.16 5.05
C ASN A 63 -3.50 -16.37 4.89
N GLY A 64 -2.87 -16.55 3.73
CA GLY A 64 -1.87 -17.60 3.50
C GLY A 64 -0.67 -17.46 4.43
N LEU A 65 -0.10 -16.26 4.56
CA LEU A 65 1.01 -15.99 5.47
C LEU A 65 0.65 -16.26 6.93
N ARG A 66 -0.57 -15.86 7.36
CA ARG A 66 -1.08 -16.19 8.70
C ARG A 66 -1.19 -17.70 8.92
N ALA A 67 -1.69 -18.43 7.93
CA ALA A 67 -1.81 -19.89 8.00
C ALA A 67 -0.44 -20.59 8.09
N LEU A 68 0.60 -20.00 7.48
CA LEU A 68 2.00 -20.43 7.60
C LEU A 68 2.66 -20.01 8.92
N GLY A 69 1.95 -19.27 9.78
CA GLY A 69 2.43 -18.87 11.10
C GLY A 69 3.23 -17.57 11.14
N VAL A 70 3.24 -16.79 10.05
CA VAL A 70 3.93 -15.48 10.02
C VAL A 70 3.28 -14.52 10.99
N ARG A 71 4.10 -13.91 11.85
CA ARG A 71 3.68 -12.99 12.90
C ARG A 71 3.94 -11.55 12.52
N ARG A 72 3.34 -10.63 13.29
CA ARG A 72 3.68 -9.21 13.20
C ARG A 72 5.18 -9.01 13.39
N GLU A 73 5.74 -8.05 12.66
CA GLU A 73 7.15 -7.65 12.68
C GLU A 73 8.14 -8.67 12.07
N GLU A 74 7.68 -9.86 11.69
CA GLU A 74 8.50 -10.81 10.92
C GLU A 74 8.68 -10.33 9.48
N ARG A 75 9.83 -10.68 8.89
CA ARG A 75 10.18 -10.25 7.53
C ARG A 75 9.78 -11.31 6.51
N VAL A 76 9.24 -10.86 5.38
CA VAL A 76 8.89 -11.71 4.23
C VAL A 76 9.70 -11.24 3.02
N LEU A 77 10.65 -12.06 2.58
CA LEU A 77 11.43 -11.76 1.37
C LEU A 77 10.55 -11.91 0.13
N LEU A 78 10.54 -10.89 -0.74
CA LEU A 78 9.80 -10.89 -2.00
C LEU A 78 10.77 -10.99 -3.16
N LEU A 79 10.93 -12.20 -3.70
CA LEU A 79 11.75 -12.47 -4.89
C LEU A 79 10.82 -12.69 -6.09
N LEU A 80 10.39 -11.60 -6.71
CA LEU A 80 9.37 -11.58 -7.76
C LEU A 80 9.72 -10.50 -8.79
N LEU A 81 9.15 -10.62 -9.99
CA LEU A 81 9.22 -9.56 -11.02
C LEU A 81 8.25 -8.41 -10.71
N ASP A 82 8.48 -7.26 -11.35
CA ASP A 82 7.61 -6.07 -11.34
C ASP A 82 6.28 -6.34 -12.06
N THR A 83 5.42 -7.10 -11.39
CA THR A 83 4.11 -7.56 -11.85
C THR A 83 3.08 -7.36 -10.73
N PRO A 84 1.77 -7.45 -11.00
CA PRO A 84 0.77 -7.29 -9.96
C PRO A 84 0.95 -8.26 -8.77
N ALA A 85 1.55 -9.42 -8.99
CA ALA A 85 1.90 -10.37 -7.93
C ALA A 85 2.83 -9.77 -6.86
N PHE A 86 3.73 -8.85 -7.23
CA PHE A 86 4.53 -8.09 -6.27
C PHE A 86 3.64 -7.25 -5.37
N ALA A 87 2.71 -6.48 -5.93
CA ALA A 87 1.80 -5.64 -5.17
C ALA A 87 0.91 -6.45 -4.22
N TYR A 88 0.39 -7.60 -4.68
CA TYR A 88 -0.38 -8.51 -3.82
C TYR A 88 0.44 -8.99 -2.63
N SER A 89 1.70 -9.34 -2.89
CA SER A 89 2.64 -9.86 -1.90
C SER A 89 3.02 -8.78 -0.88
N PHE A 90 3.35 -7.58 -1.36
CA PHE A 90 3.77 -6.45 -0.56
C PHE A 90 2.65 -5.99 0.38
N PHE A 91 1.45 -5.71 -0.15
CA PHE A 91 0.31 -5.29 0.67
C PHE A 91 -0.24 -6.42 1.53
N GLY A 92 -0.21 -7.67 1.05
CA GLY A 92 -0.64 -8.82 1.84
C GLY A 92 0.19 -9.04 3.10
N ALA A 93 1.52 -8.89 3.01
CA ALA A 93 2.40 -8.93 4.18
C ALA A 93 2.10 -7.77 5.16
N GLN A 94 1.93 -6.55 4.64
CA GLN A 94 1.65 -5.37 5.47
C GLN A 94 0.30 -5.46 6.20
N LYS A 95 -0.73 -6.06 5.58
CA LYS A 95 -2.04 -6.28 6.23
C LYS A 95 -1.95 -7.06 7.53
N ILE A 96 -1.01 -8.00 7.62
CA ILE A 96 -0.81 -8.81 8.83
C ILE A 96 0.21 -8.20 9.79
N GLY A 97 0.77 -7.03 9.44
CA GLY A 97 1.83 -6.36 10.19
C GLY A 97 3.21 -6.97 10.00
N ALA A 98 3.41 -7.80 8.98
CA ALA A 98 4.72 -8.29 8.58
C ALA A 98 5.47 -7.23 7.75
N VAL A 99 6.79 -7.35 7.66
CA VAL A 99 7.68 -6.43 6.94
C VAL A 99 8.07 -7.06 5.60
N PRO A 100 7.47 -6.65 4.46
CA PRO A 100 7.92 -7.12 3.16
C PRO A 100 9.31 -6.55 2.84
N ILE A 101 10.21 -7.42 2.36
CA ILE A 101 11.56 -7.05 1.93
C ILE A 101 11.63 -7.22 0.40
N PRO A 102 11.51 -6.13 -0.38
CA PRO A 102 11.66 -6.19 -1.82
C PRO A 102 13.16 -6.32 -2.19
N THR A 103 13.45 -7.09 -3.24
CA THR A 103 14.80 -7.28 -3.80
C THR A 103 14.91 -6.70 -5.19
#